data_AF-A0A2V7I683-F1
#
_entry.id   AF-A0A2V7I683-F1
#
_cell.length_a   1.000
_cell.length_b   1.000
_cell.length_c   1.000
_cell.angle_alpha   90.00
_cell.angle_beta   90.00
_cell.angle_gamma   90.00
#
_symmetry.space_group_name_H-M   'P 1'
#
loop_
_entity.id
_entity.type
_entity.pdbx_description
1 polymer ?
#
loop_
_entity_poly.entity_id
_entity_poly.type
_entity_poly.pdbx_seq_one_letter_code
_entity_poly.pdbx_strand_id
1 'polypeptide(L)' 'MGQYHALALAELWGVDLVGVVDIDLAKAERVAAPYGVRPFRSHRELCGLVDFATVAVPT' A
#
# COMPACT_ATOMS: atom_id res chain seq x y z
N MET A 1 7.59 9.24 -1.75
CA MET A 1 6.20 9.75 -1.69
C MET A 1 5.19 8.69 -1.26
N GLY A 2 5.21 7.45 -1.79
CA GLY A 2 4.24 6.41 -1.43
C GLY A 2 4.04 6.17 0.08
N GLN A 3 5.11 6.22 0.88
CA GLN A 3 5.01 6.08 2.35
C GLN A 3 4.13 7.16 3.03
N TYR A 4 4.08 8.38 2.47
CA TYR A 4 3.24 9.45 3.02
C TYR A 4 1.75 9.20 2.70
N HIS A 5 1.45 8.63 1.54
CA HIS A 5 0.08 8.19 1.24
C HIS A 5 -0.32 7.02 2.13
N ALA A 6 0.57 6.06 2.38
CA ALA A 6 0.29 4.96 3.31
C ALA A 6 -0.04 5.48 4.72
N LEU A 7 0.72 6.46 5.23
CA LEU A 7 0.44 7.13 6.50
C LEU A 7 -0.94 7.80 6.50
N ALA A 8 -1.22 8.62 5.48
CA ALA A 8 -2.50 9.31 5.40
C ALA A 8 -3.69 8.33 5.32
N LEU A 9 -3.58 7.26 4.53
CA LEU A 9 -4.61 6.23 4.42
C LEU A 9 -4.83 5.46 5.73
N ALA A 10 -3.77 5.22 6.51
CA ALA A 10 -3.88 4.56 7.80
C ALA A 10 -4.55 5.44 8.88
N GLU A 11 -4.53 6.77 8.73
CA GLU A 11 -5.18 7.72 9.65
C GLU A 11 -6.60 8.13 9.21
N LEU A 12 -7.00 7.78 8.00
CA LEU A 12 -8.30 8.14 7.41
C LEU A 12 -9.43 7.33 8.04
N TRP A 13 -10.42 8.02 8.63
CA TRP A 13 -11.59 7.36 9.18
C TRP A 13 -12.44 6.72 8.06
N GLY A 14 -12.84 5.46 8.29
CA GLY A 14 -13.63 4.69 7.31
C GLY A 14 -12.80 4.10 6.17
N VAL A 15 -11.47 4.14 6.24
CA VAL A 15 -10.56 3.50 5.29
C VAL A 15 -9.76 2.43 6.00
N ASP A 16 -9.76 1.22 5.44
CA ASP A 16 -8.86 0.16 5.85
C ASP A 16 -7.68 0.07 4.87
N LEU A 17 -6.47 0.36 5.35
CA LEU A 17 -5.27 0.10 4.57
C LEU A 17 -5.04 -1.43 4.52
N VAL A 18 -5.30 -2.06 3.39
CA VAL A 18 -5.20 -3.54 3.27
C VAL A 18 -3.86 -4.04 2.77
N GLY A 19 -3.03 -3.17 2.18
CA GLY A 19 -1.71 -3.57 1.72
C GLY A 19 -0.90 -2.51 1.00
N VAL A 20 0.35 -2.87 0.72
CA VAL A 20 1.31 -2.04 -0.02
C VAL A 20 1.89 -2.86 -1.17
N VAL A 21 1.92 -2.28 -2.37
CA VAL A 21 2.52 -2.90 -3.56
C VAL A 21 3.78 -2.16 -3.94
N ASP A 22 4.86 -2.89 -4.18
CA ASP A 22 6.05 -2.39 -4.87
C ASP A 22 6.70 -3.56 -5.62
N ILE A 23 7.30 -3.29 -6.78
CA ILE A 23 8.05 -4.31 -7.54
C ILE A 23 9.24 -4.83 -6.72
N ASP A 24 9.79 -3.97 -5.86
CA ASP A 24 10.72 -4.33 -4.81
C ASP A 24 9.96 -4.73 -3.53
N LEU A 25 9.84 -6.04 -3.31
CA LEU A 25 9.12 -6.58 -2.15
C LEU A 25 9.73 -6.12 -0.81
N ALA A 26 11.05 -5.98 -0.72
CA ALA A 26 11.68 -5.55 0.54
C ALA A 26 11.27 -4.12 0.90
N LYS A 27 11.08 -3.28 -0.13
CA LYS A 27 10.55 -1.93 0.04
C LYS A 27 9.07 -1.95 0.43
N ALA A 28 8.26 -2.81 -0.19
CA ALA A 28 6.86 -2.98 0.20
C ALA A 28 6.72 -3.46 1.65
N GLU A 29 7.49 -4.46 2.06
CA GLU A 29 7.55 -4.98 3.45
C GLU A 29 7.88 -3.87 4.45
N ARG A 30 8.91 -3.07 4.16
CA ARG A 30 9.30 -1.96 5.04
C ARG A 30 8.21 -0.92 5.23
N VAL A 31 7.43 -0.62 4.19
CA VAL A 31 6.33 0.36 4.27
C VAL A 31 5.07 -0.26 4.90
N ALA A 32 4.83 -1.56 4.69
CA ALA A 32 3.68 -2.27 5.22
C ALA A 32 3.82 -2.61 6.72
N ALA A 33 5.04 -2.90 7.18
CA ALA A 33 5.31 -3.39 8.54
C ALA A 33 4.76 -2.49 9.67
N PRO A 34 4.90 -1.15 9.64
CA PRO A 34 4.34 -0.27 10.68
C PRO A 34 2.83 -0.36 10.83
N TYR A 35 2.11 -0.76 9.77
CA TYR A 35 0.66 -0.85 9.74
C TYR A 35 0.15 -2.29 9.89
N GLY A 36 1.05 -3.28 9.93
CA GLY A 36 0.67 -4.70 10.01
C GLY A 36 -0.09 -5.20 8.78
N VAL A 37 0.08 -4.56 7.62
CA VAL A 37 -0.65 -4.86 6.38
C VAL A 37 0.15 -5.77 5.47
N ARG A 38 -0.51 -6.35 4.45
CA ARG A 38 0.14 -7.30 3.56
C ARG A 38 0.99 -6.58 2.49
N PRO A 39 2.28 -6.93 2.32
CA PRO A 39 3.05 -6.48 1.17
C PRO A 39 2.76 -7.37 -0.05
N PHE A 40 2.77 -6.77 -1.23
CA PHE A 40 2.49 -7.42 -2.51
C PHE A 40 3.57 -7.03 -3.54
N ARG A 41 3.89 -7.95 -4.47
CA ARG A 41 4.87 -7.69 -5.56
C ARG A 41 4.20 -7.16 -6.82
N SER A 42 2.92 -7.47 -7.02
CA SER A 42 2.18 -7.10 -8.21
C SER A 42 0.85 -6.45 -7.86
N HIS A 43 0.53 -5.36 -8.54
CA HIS A 43 -0.78 -4.70 -8.42
C HIS A 43 -1.94 -5.63 -8.83
N ARG A 44 -1.67 -6.68 -9.61
CA ARG A 44 -2.69 -7.68 -9.99
C ARG A 44 -3.21 -8.46 -8.78
N GLU A 45 -2.40 -8.57 -7.73
CA GLU A 45 -2.80 -9.23 -6.49
C GLU A 45 -3.84 -8.42 -5.72
N LEU A 46 -4.03 -7.12 -6.03
CA LEU A 46 -5.05 -6.27 -5.42
C LEU A 46 -6.44 -6.43 -6.04
N CYS A 47 -6.55 -7.10 -7.20
CA CYS A 47 -7.83 -7.24 -7.89
C CYS A 47 -8.85 -7.96 -7.00
N GLY A 48 -9.95 -7.27 -6.67
CA GLY A 48 -11.01 -7.78 -5.79
C GLY A 48 -10.72 -7.65 -4.30
N LEU A 49 -9.59 -7.05 -3.89
CA LEU A 49 -9.24 -6.80 -2.49
C LEU A 49 -9.41 -5.32 -2.08
N VAL A 50 -9.48 -4.41 -3.05
CA VAL A 50 -9.50 -2.96 -2.80
C VAL A 50 -10.61 -2.26 -3.58
N ASP A 51 -11.21 -1.24 -2.98
CA ASP A 51 -12.11 -0.31 -3.68
C ASP A 51 -11.33 0.74 -4.48
N PHE A 52 -10.16 1.12 -3.99
CA PHE A 52 -9.29 2.10 -4.63
C PHE A 52 -7.81 1.88 -4.29
N ALA A 53 -6.92 2.53 -5.04
CA ALA A 53 -5.49 2.53 -4.77
C ALA A 53 -4.86 3.88 -5.11
N THR A 54 -3.82 4.26 -4.37
CA THR A 54 -2.97 5.41 -4.70
C THR A 54 -1.68 4.92 -5.35
N VAL A 55 -1.27 5.51 -6.48
CA VAL A 55 -0.03 5.14 -7.18
C VAL A 55 0.97 6.29 -7.09
N ALA A 56 2.14 6.03 -6.53
CA ALA A 56 3.21 7.01 -6.37
C ALA A 56 4.51 6.52 -7.05
N VAL A 57 4.61 6.76 -8.36
CA VAL A 57 5.76 6.43 -9.21
C VAL A 57 6.37 7.71 -9.81
N PRO A 58 7.64 7.69 -10.27
CA PRO A 58 8.19 8.81 -11.05
C PRO A 58 7.36 9.09 -12.30
N THR A 59 7.26 10.38 -12.66
CA THR A 59 6.65 10.86 -13.91
C THR A 59 7.62 10.82 -15.07
#